data_AF-W4RIB5-F1
#
_entry.id   AF-W4RIB5-F1
#
_cell.length_a   1.000
_cell.length_b   1.000
_cell.length_c   1.000
_cell.angle_alpha   90.00
_cell.angle_beta   90.00
_cell.angle_gamma   90.00
#
_symmetry.space_group_name_H-M   'P 1'
#
loop_
_entity.id
_entity.type
_entity.pdbx_description
1 polymer ?
#
loop_
_entity_poly.entity_id
_entity_poly.type
_entity_poly.pdbx_seq_one_letter_code
_entity_poly.pdbx_strand_id
1 'polypeptide(L)'
;MYELVKNERVKNFAWGKLYKSSILQGIPFKKGVLFEDVFWAHQVMDRVKKFVLINQPLYFYLQRSDSIVASYTPRNLDILKGLKERHNFIEERYQDLVNESYKVIFRTSLIHYNLLIMNWRKDKRGTYRKEIRDYIRKNSTKFKKAVDHDKFLKTQLTMFLVHPLLNIVFSAVKKVLRQLEIISEPSGLQTVPITQKEF
;
A
#
# COMPACT_ATOMS: atom_id res chain seq x y z
N MET A 1 -13.72 -5.73 -6.86
CA MET A 1 -12.54 -6.18 -6.08
C MET A 1 -11.19 -5.84 -6.74
N TYR A 2 -10.90 -6.29 -7.97
CA TYR A 2 -9.60 -6.09 -8.65
C TYR A 2 -9.00 -4.68 -8.50
N GLU A 3 -9.77 -3.64 -8.83
CA GLU A 3 -9.31 -2.24 -8.79
C GLU A 3 -8.89 -1.76 -7.40
N LEU A 4 -9.53 -2.26 -6.34
CA LEU A 4 -9.15 -1.99 -4.95
C LEU A 4 -7.85 -2.69 -4.57
N VAL A 5 -7.67 -3.94 -5.02
CA VAL A 5 -6.46 -4.74 -4.71
C VAL A 5 -5.26 -4.17 -5.43
N LYS A 6 -5.39 -3.87 -6.73
CA LYS A 6 -4.32 -3.21 -7.50
C LYS A 6 -4.00 -1.82 -6.95
N ASN A 7 -4.99 -1.16 -6.33
CA ASN A 7 -4.85 0.12 -5.63
C ASN A 7 -4.27 1.23 -6.53
N GLU A 8 -4.55 1.19 -7.83
CA GLU A 8 -4.12 2.21 -8.81
C GLU A 8 -5.21 3.29 -8.98
N ARG A 9 -6.43 2.86 -9.32
CA ARG A 9 -7.57 3.75 -9.62
C ARG A 9 -8.53 3.89 -8.45
N VAL A 10 -8.77 2.80 -7.71
CA VAL A 10 -9.61 2.81 -6.52
C VAL A 10 -8.75 2.65 -5.28
N LYS A 11 -8.67 3.70 -4.47
CA LYS A 11 -7.93 3.73 -3.21
C LYS A 11 -8.82 3.33 -2.03
N ASN A 12 -8.17 2.90 -0.94
CA ASN A 12 -8.83 2.46 0.31
C ASN A 12 -9.70 3.53 0.99
N PHE A 13 -9.38 4.81 0.77
CA PHE A 13 -10.01 5.93 1.45
C PHE A 13 -11.53 5.82 1.49
N ALA A 14 -12.12 5.92 2.69
CA ALA A 14 -13.57 5.98 2.84
C ALA A 14 -14.15 7.32 2.37
N TRP A 15 -13.36 8.39 2.41
CA TRP A 15 -13.75 9.73 1.97
C TRP A 15 -13.71 9.88 0.44
N GLY A 16 -14.36 10.94 -0.06
CA GLY A 16 -14.38 11.28 -1.50
C GLY A 16 -15.15 10.28 -2.36
N LYS A 17 -16.10 9.55 -1.75
CA LYS A 17 -16.92 8.51 -2.40
C LYS A 17 -18.36 8.63 -1.94
N LEU A 18 -19.29 8.34 -2.85
CA LEU A 18 -20.71 8.23 -2.56
C LEU A 18 -21.12 6.77 -2.57
N TYR A 19 -21.80 6.33 -1.51
CA TYR A 19 -22.19 4.95 -1.32
C TYR A 19 -23.71 4.84 -1.22
N LYS A 20 -24.28 3.75 -1.76
CA LYS A 20 -25.65 3.36 -1.41
C LYS A 20 -25.65 2.85 0.04
N SER A 21 -26.52 3.38 0.90
CA SER A 21 -26.56 3.02 2.32
C SER A 21 -26.74 1.52 2.56
N SER A 22 -27.51 0.84 1.71
CA SER A 22 -27.72 -0.61 1.79
C SER A 22 -26.43 -1.44 1.59
N ILE A 23 -25.43 -0.91 0.88
CA ILE A 23 -24.12 -1.56 0.74
C ILE A 23 -23.36 -1.52 2.09
N LEU A 24 -23.52 -0.42 2.83
CA LEU A 24 -22.76 -0.15 4.07
C LEU A 24 -23.40 -0.73 5.34
N GLN A 25 -24.65 -1.19 5.26
CA GLN A 25 -25.35 -1.71 6.41
C GLN A 25 -24.63 -2.94 7.01
N GLY A 26 -24.28 -2.88 8.29
CA GLY A 26 -23.61 -3.98 9.00
C GLY A 26 -22.12 -4.15 8.72
N ILE A 27 -21.43 -3.17 8.11
CA ILE A 27 -19.97 -3.16 7.97
C ILE A 27 -19.35 -1.96 8.71
N PRO A 28 -19.23 -2.03 10.05
CA PRO A 28 -18.63 -0.94 10.81
C PRO A 28 -17.11 -0.84 10.59
N PHE A 29 -16.54 0.34 10.83
CA PHE A 29 -15.09 0.49 10.91
C PHE A 29 -14.52 -0.26 12.11
N LYS A 30 -13.34 -0.85 11.92
CA LYS A 30 -12.58 -1.47 13.01
C LYS A 30 -12.07 -0.38 13.96
N LYS A 31 -12.40 -0.50 15.24
CA LYS A 31 -11.97 0.46 16.28
C LYS A 31 -10.52 0.21 16.70
N GLY A 32 -9.82 1.28 17.06
CA GLY A 32 -8.51 1.21 17.73
C GLY A 32 -7.31 0.97 16.82
N VAL A 33 -7.48 0.96 15.49
CA VAL A 33 -6.40 0.79 14.50
C VAL A 33 -6.16 2.08 13.73
N LEU A 34 -4.94 2.26 13.24
CA LEU A 34 -4.69 3.25 12.18
C LEU A 34 -5.00 2.64 10.81
N PHE A 35 -5.40 3.47 9.85
CA PHE A 35 -5.76 3.05 8.49
C PHE A 35 -6.93 2.06 8.49
N GLU A 36 -7.97 2.37 9.28
CA GLU A 36 -9.20 1.60 9.41
C GLU A 36 -9.89 1.33 8.07
N ASP A 37 -9.71 2.24 7.10
CA ASP A 37 -10.17 2.13 5.73
C ASP A 37 -9.56 0.92 4.99
N VAL A 38 -8.33 0.51 5.32
CA VAL A 38 -7.69 -0.70 4.78
C VAL A 38 -8.40 -1.97 5.24
N PHE A 39 -8.84 -2.01 6.51
CA PHE A 39 -9.62 -3.10 7.09
C PHE A 39 -11.06 -3.15 6.57
N TRP A 40 -11.58 -2.01 6.12
CA TRP A 40 -12.99 -1.85 5.78
C TRP A 40 -13.29 -1.95 4.29
N ALA A 41 -12.46 -1.34 3.43
CA ALA A 41 -12.79 -1.13 2.02
C ALA A 41 -13.06 -2.42 1.22
N HIS A 42 -12.43 -3.53 1.59
CA HIS A 42 -12.64 -4.82 0.91
C HIS A 42 -14.03 -5.41 1.22
N GLN A 43 -14.55 -5.21 2.44
CA GLN A 43 -15.90 -5.63 2.82
C GLN A 43 -16.96 -4.85 2.05
N VAL A 44 -16.73 -3.55 1.82
CA VAL A 44 -17.60 -2.72 0.98
C VAL A 44 -17.53 -3.20 -0.47
N MET A 45 -16.32 -3.34 -1.01
CA MET A 45 -16.07 -3.64 -2.41
C MET A 45 -16.55 -5.04 -2.82
N ASP A 46 -16.67 -5.96 -1.87
CA ASP A 46 -17.29 -7.28 -2.07
C ASP A 46 -18.79 -7.18 -2.41
N ARG A 47 -19.48 -6.18 -1.86
CA ARG A 47 -20.92 -5.94 -2.09
C ARG A 47 -21.20 -5.04 -3.29
N VAL A 48 -20.16 -4.46 -3.89
CA VAL A 48 -20.29 -3.54 -5.03
C VAL A 48 -20.41 -4.32 -6.33
N LYS A 49 -21.57 -4.22 -6.99
CA LYS A 49 -21.80 -4.78 -8.34
C LYS A 49 -21.30 -3.87 -9.47
N LYS A 50 -21.40 -2.56 -9.27
CA LYS A 50 -20.97 -1.54 -10.24
C LYS A 50 -20.56 -0.28 -9.49
N PHE A 51 -19.50 0.38 -9.96
CA PHE A 51 -19.09 1.70 -9.51
C PHE A 51 -18.75 2.57 -10.73
N VAL A 52 -18.71 3.88 -10.51
CA VAL A 52 -18.35 4.88 -11.53
C VAL A 52 -17.19 5.71 -10.97
N LEU A 53 -16.21 6.01 -11.82
CA LEU A 53 -15.09 6.90 -11.48
C LEU A 53 -15.28 8.23 -12.20
N ILE A 54 -15.22 9.32 -11.44
CA ILE A 54 -15.23 10.69 -11.97
C ILE A 54 -13.82 11.25 -11.76
N ASN A 55 -13.09 11.50 -12.85
CA ASN A 55 -11.74 12.04 -12.80
C ASN A 55 -11.75 13.58 -12.78
N GLN A 56 -12.49 14.16 -11.83
CA GLN A 56 -12.54 15.60 -11.59
C GLN A 56 -12.11 15.88 -10.14
N PRO A 57 -11.31 16.92 -9.88
CA PRO A 57 -10.79 17.24 -8.55
C PRO A 57 -11.86 17.94 -7.69
N LEU A 58 -12.90 17.20 -7.32
CA LEU A 58 -14.07 17.72 -6.59
C LEU A 58 -13.89 17.76 -5.07
N TYR A 59 -12.76 17.27 -4.56
CA TYR A 59 -12.48 17.22 -3.12
C TYR A 59 -11.03 17.62 -2.84
N PHE A 60 -10.84 18.60 -1.96
CA PHE A 60 -9.53 19.07 -1.55
C PHE A 60 -9.12 18.41 -0.23
N TYR A 61 -8.05 17.62 -0.27
CA TYR A 61 -7.53 16.94 0.91
C TYR A 61 -6.65 17.87 1.74
N LEU A 62 -7.06 18.14 2.99
CA LEU A 62 -6.28 18.96 3.92
C LEU A 62 -5.04 18.18 4.40
N GLN A 63 -3.85 18.68 4.09
CA GLN A 63 -2.58 18.13 4.58
C GLN A 63 -2.12 18.87 5.83
N ARG A 64 -1.75 18.11 6.87
CA ARG A 64 -1.25 18.65 8.14
C ARG A 64 -0.06 17.83 8.63
N SER A 65 0.88 18.51 9.29
CA SER A 65 2.11 17.90 9.82
C SER A 65 1.87 16.91 10.96
N ASP A 66 0.79 17.10 11.71
CA ASP A 66 0.36 16.24 12.82
C ASP A 66 -0.50 15.05 12.38
N SER A 67 -0.68 14.85 11.07
CA SER A 67 -1.45 13.73 10.55
C SER A 67 -0.74 12.38 10.77
N ILE A 68 -1.55 11.31 10.80
CA ILE A 68 -1.07 9.92 10.92
C ILE A 68 -0.06 9.56 9.81
N VAL A 69 -0.20 10.14 8.63
CA VAL A 69 0.69 9.89 7.49
C VAL A 69 1.98 10.71 7.59
N ALA A 70 1.89 11.95 8.05
CA ALA A 70 3.04 12.84 8.19
C ALA A 70 3.97 12.43 9.36
N SER A 71 3.41 11.91 10.44
CA SER A 71 4.15 11.50 11.64
C SER A 71 4.30 9.98 11.74
N TYR A 72 5.52 9.47 11.59
CA TYR A 72 5.78 8.03 11.65
C TYR A 72 5.93 7.50 13.09
N THR A 73 5.17 6.46 13.39
CA THR A 73 5.24 5.69 14.62
C THR A 73 5.13 4.19 14.32
N PRO A 74 5.49 3.29 15.25
CA PRO A 74 5.25 1.87 15.05
C PRO A 74 3.78 1.50 14.85
N ARG A 75 2.83 2.32 15.33
CA ARG A 75 1.39 2.14 15.05
C ARG A 75 1.09 2.18 13.56
N ASN A 76 1.90 2.86 12.75
CA ASN A 76 1.71 2.88 11.31
C ASN A 76 1.81 1.48 10.68
N LEU A 77 2.38 0.49 11.37
CA LEU A 77 2.40 -0.91 10.94
C LEU A 77 1.02 -1.57 10.96
N ASP A 78 -0.01 -0.94 11.54
CA ASP A 78 -1.40 -1.40 11.45
C ASP A 78 -1.87 -1.54 9.99
N ILE A 79 -1.29 -0.76 9.05
CA ILE A 79 -1.56 -0.95 7.61
C ILE A 79 -1.20 -2.36 7.12
N LEU A 80 -0.09 -2.94 7.61
CA LEU A 80 0.32 -4.30 7.26
C LEU A 80 -0.63 -5.34 7.88
N LYS A 81 -1.19 -5.05 9.06
CA LYS A 81 -2.22 -5.90 9.67
C LYS A 81 -3.50 -5.87 8.84
N GLY A 82 -3.95 -4.68 8.42
CA GLY A 82 -5.14 -4.52 7.58
C GLY A 82 -4.98 -5.17 6.20
N LEU A 83 -3.80 -5.06 5.59
CA LEU A 83 -3.51 -5.72 4.32
C LEU A 83 -3.49 -7.25 4.45
N LYS A 84 -3.00 -7.80 5.56
CA LYS A 84 -3.05 -9.25 5.83
C LYS A 84 -4.47 -9.74 6.09
N GLU A 85 -5.29 -8.97 6.81
CA GLU A 85 -6.71 -9.29 7.01
C GLU A 85 -7.45 -9.32 5.67
N ARG A 86 -7.27 -8.30 4.85
CA ARG A 86 -7.78 -8.27 3.48
C ARG A 86 -7.25 -9.43 2.64
N HIS A 87 -5.98 -9.78 2.79
CA HIS A 87 -5.38 -10.88 2.05
C HIS A 87 -6.07 -12.20 2.35
N ASN A 88 -6.36 -12.50 3.62
CA ASN A 88 -7.11 -13.70 3.99
C ASN A 88 -8.48 -13.72 3.32
N PHE A 89 -9.20 -12.58 3.34
CA PHE A 89 -10.48 -12.45 2.63
C PHE A 89 -10.36 -12.70 1.11
N ILE A 90 -9.29 -12.22 0.49
CA ILE A 90 -8.98 -12.44 -0.93
C ILE A 90 -8.63 -13.92 -1.18
N GLU A 91 -7.82 -14.54 -0.31
CA GLU A 91 -7.44 -15.95 -0.39
C GLU A 91 -8.65 -16.88 -0.18
N GLU A 92 -9.75 -16.41 0.39
CA GLU A 92 -10.99 -17.20 0.50
C GLU A 92 -11.91 -17.03 -0.71
N ARG A 93 -12.00 -15.82 -1.29
CA ARG A 93 -13.09 -15.46 -2.23
C ARG A 93 -12.63 -15.05 -3.63
N TYR A 94 -11.37 -14.64 -3.77
CA TYR A 94 -10.82 -14.00 -4.97
C TYR A 94 -9.44 -14.57 -5.30
N GLN A 95 -9.36 -15.88 -5.55
CA GLN A 95 -8.10 -16.61 -5.77
C GLN A 95 -7.19 -15.95 -6.81
N ASP A 96 -7.76 -15.44 -7.90
CA ASP A 96 -7.00 -14.79 -8.99
C ASP A 96 -6.27 -13.50 -8.54
N LEU A 97 -6.67 -12.92 -7.41
CA LEU A 97 -6.10 -11.69 -6.85
C LEU A 97 -5.08 -11.94 -5.73
N VAL A 98 -4.85 -13.19 -5.34
CA VAL A 98 -3.93 -13.57 -4.25
C VAL A 98 -2.52 -13.06 -4.55
N ASN A 99 -2.04 -13.25 -5.77
CA ASN A 99 -0.70 -12.79 -6.18
C ASN A 99 -0.59 -11.26 -6.11
N GLU A 100 -1.60 -10.53 -6.61
CA GLU A 100 -1.60 -9.07 -6.52
C GLU A 100 -1.65 -8.58 -5.07
N SER A 101 -2.44 -9.23 -4.22
CA SER A 101 -2.47 -8.93 -2.79
C SER A 101 -1.11 -9.15 -2.11
N TYR A 102 -0.37 -10.21 -2.46
CA TYR A 102 1.00 -10.41 -1.98
C TYR A 102 1.95 -9.33 -2.48
N LYS A 103 1.85 -8.90 -3.75
CA LYS A 103 2.67 -7.80 -4.28
C LYS A 103 2.45 -6.51 -3.48
N VAL A 104 1.20 -6.19 -3.13
CA VAL A 104 0.88 -5.00 -2.31
C VAL A 104 1.42 -5.12 -0.88
N ILE A 105 1.26 -6.28 -0.25
CA ILE A 105 1.86 -6.53 1.08
C ILE A 105 3.37 -6.39 1.02
N PHE A 106 4.01 -6.94 -0.02
CA PHE A 106 5.46 -6.87 -0.17
C PHE A 106 5.95 -5.44 -0.34
N ARG A 107 5.38 -4.68 -1.29
CA ARG A 107 5.71 -3.27 -1.52
C ARG A 107 5.54 -2.44 -0.25
N THR A 108 4.42 -2.61 0.45
CA THR A 108 4.15 -1.90 1.71
C THR A 108 5.13 -2.31 2.81
N SER A 109 5.50 -3.59 2.87
CA SER A 109 6.51 -4.09 3.82
C SER A 109 7.87 -3.45 3.58
N LEU A 110 8.31 -3.31 2.32
CA LEU A 110 9.56 -2.63 1.99
C LEU A 110 9.53 -1.15 2.41
N ILE A 111 8.42 -0.45 2.16
CA ILE A 111 8.24 0.95 2.56
C ILE A 111 8.38 1.09 4.08
N HIS A 112 7.65 0.29 4.85
CA HIS A 112 7.68 0.37 6.31
C HIS A 112 9.02 -0.09 6.89
N TYR A 113 9.69 -1.07 6.28
CA TYR A 113 11.04 -1.46 6.66
C TYR A 113 12.03 -0.29 6.54
N ASN A 114 11.95 0.46 5.43
CA ASN A 114 12.79 1.64 5.20
C ASN A 114 12.44 2.78 6.17
N LEU A 115 11.15 3.03 6.42
CA LEU A 115 10.71 4.05 7.38
C LEU A 115 11.20 3.75 8.80
N LEU A 116 11.23 2.47 9.21
CA LEU A 116 11.80 2.07 10.51
C LEU A 116 13.31 2.31 10.58
N ILE A 117 14.04 2.15 9.47
CA ILE A 117 15.48 2.50 9.41
C ILE A 117 15.68 4.00 9.53
N MET A 118 14.93 4.79 8.77
CA MET A 118 15.00 6.26 8.83
C MET A 118 14.61 6.79 10.21
N ASN A 119 13.67 6.11 10.88
CA ASN A 119 13.22 6.43 12.23
C ASN A 119 13.79 5.47 13.27
N TRP A 120 15.08 5.14 13.19
CA TRP A 120 15.71 4.09 14.02
C TRP A 120 15.43 4.21 15.53
N ARG A 121 15.24 5.42 16.06
CA ARG A 121 14.88 5.67 17.47
C ARG A 121 13.53 5.05 17.86
N LYS A 122 12.62 4.85 16.89
CA LYS A 122 11.30 4.22 17.06
C LYS A 122 11.37 2.69 16.98
N ASP A 123 12.50 2.11 16.56
CA ASP A 123 12.75 0.66 16.45
C ASP A 123 14.19 0.29 16.85
N LYS A 124 14.63 0.80 18.02
CA LYS A 124 16.03 0.64 18.49
C LYS A 124 16.48 -0.81 18.55
N ARG A 125 15.60 -1.71 19.01
CA ARG A 125 15.86 -3.15 19.14
C ARG A 125 15.67 -3.92 17.82
N GLY A 126 15.18 -3.26 16.76
CA GLY A 126 14.90 -3.91 15.48
C GLY A 126 13.72 -4.88 15.52
N THR A 127 12.86 -4.81 16.54
CA THR A 127 11.74 -5.75 16.75
C THR A 127 10.79 -5.70 15.56
N TYR A 128 10.38 -4.52 15.13
CA TYR A 128 9.43 -4.37 14.04
C TYR A 128 10.03 -4.74 12.67
N ARG A 129 11.30 -4.38 12.44
CA ARG A 129 12.03 -4.83 11.24
C ARG A 129 12.19 -6.34 11.21
N LYS A 130 12.43 -6.97 12.35
CA LYS A 130 12.47 -8.43 12.48
C LYS A 130 11.12 -9.04 12.13
N GLU A 131 10.00 -8.52 12.66
CA GLU A 131 8.65 -9.01 12.33
C GLU A 131 8.35 -8.97 10.83
N ILE A 132 8.68 -7.86 10.16
CA ILE A 132 8.50 -7.72 8.70
C ILE A 132 9.33 -8.78 7.97
N ARG A 133 10.61 -8.90 8.32
CA ARG A 133 11.53 -9.85 7.68
C ARG A 133 11.08 -11.29 7.89
N ASP A 134 10.69 -11.64 9.11
CA ASP A 134 10.30 -12.99 9.47
C ASP A 134 8.98 -13.37 8.76
N TYR A 135 8.04 -12.42 8.62
CA TYR A 135 6.83 -12.62 7.82
C TYR A 135 7.14 -12.89 6.34
N ILE A 136 8.06 -12.13 5.73
CA ILE A 136 8.46 -12.31 4.33
C ILE A 136 9.18 -13.66 4.14
N ARG A 137 10.08 -14.02 5.06
CA ARG A 137 10.81 -15.29 5.01
C ARG A 137 9.88 -16.49 5.15
N LYS A 138 8.97 -16.45 6.15
CA LYS A 138 7.97 -17.50 6.39
C LYS A 138 7.10 -17.76 5.15
N ASN A 139 6.78 -16.71 4.38
CA ASN A 139 5.91 -16.80 3.20
C ASN A 139 6.70 -16.69 1.88
N SER A 140 8.00 -16.97 1.88
CA SER A 140 8.89 -16.69 0.75
C SER A 140 8.47 -17.39 -0.55
N THR A 141 7.94 -18.62 -0.48
CA THR A 141 7.42 -19.36 -1.64
C THR A 141 6.22 -18.64 -2.28
N LYS A 142 5.26 -18.20 -1.46
CA LYS A 142 4.09 -17.43 -1.89
C LYS A 142 4.51 -16.09 -2.51
N PHE A 143 5.44 -15.36 -1.88
CA PHE A 143 5.98 -14.12 -2.43
C PHE A 143 6.71 -14.33 -3.76
N LYS A 144 7.55 -15.37 -3.88
CA LYS A 144 8.25 -15.71 -5.14
C LYS A 144 7.28 -15.99 -6.27
N LYS A 145 6.22 -16.77 -6.01
CA LYS A 145 5.13 -17.03 -6.97
C LYS A 145 4.45 -15.72 -7.38
N ALA A 146 4.09 -14.89 -6.40
CA ALA A 146 3.39 -13.64 -6.65
C ALA A 146 4.17 -12.68 -7.55
N VAL A 147 5.49 -12.59 -7.40
CA VAL A 147 6.34 -11.64 -8.14
C VAL A 147 6.96 -12.22 -9.41
N ASP A 148 6.62 -13.44 -9.81
CA ASP A 148 7.37 -14.16 -10.85
C ASP A 148 7.41 -13.42 -12.19
N HIS A 149 6.29 -12.80 -12.57
CA HIS A 149 6.17 -11.98 -13.79
C HIS A 149 6.50 -10.50 -13.60
N ASP A 150 6.96 -10.07 -12.41
CA ASP A 150 7.41 -8.71 -12.12
C ASP A 150 8.92 -8.74 -11.82
N LYS A 151 9.73 -8.60 -12.88
CA LYS A 151 11.21 -8.67 -12.79
C LYS A 151 11.75 -7.72 -11.73
N PHE A 152 11.16 -6.54 -11.59
CA PHE A 152 11.60 -5.55 -10.62
C PHE A 152 11.36 -6.02 -9.18
N LEU A 153 10.12 -6.43 -8.86
CA LEU A 153 9.80 -6.96 -7.53
C LEU A 153 10.55 -8.26 -7.23
N LYS A 154 10.76 -9.12 -8.23
CA LYS A 154 11.55 -10.35 -8.09
C LYS A 154 12.98 -10.05 -7.67
N THR A 155 13.64 -9.07 -8.28
CA THR A 155 14.98 -8.61 -7.85
C THR A 155 14.95 -8.06 -6.42
N GLN A 156 13.97 -7.20 -6.09
CA GLN A 156 13.85 -6.64 -4.73
C GLN A 156 13.65 -7.73 -3.66
N LEU A 157 12.81 -8.73 -3.96
CA LEU A 157 12.56 -9.86 -3.06
C LEU A 157 13.82 -10.68 -2.83
N THR A 158 14.55 -11.03 -3.89
CA THR A 158 15.81 -11.77 -3.79
C THR A 158 16.81 -11.01 -2.92
N MET A 159 17.03 -9.72 -3.19
CA MET A 159 17.93 -8.88 -2.40
C MET A 159 17.51 -8.81 -0.94
N PHE A 160 16.21 -8.61 -0.67
CA PHE A 160 15.68 -8.51 0.69
C PHE A 160 15.84 -9.82 1.47
N LEU A 161 15.65 -10.98 0.82
CA LEU A 161 15.80 -12.30 1.44
C LEU A 161 17.27 -12.59 1.82
N VAL A 162 18.22 -12.21 0.95
CA VAL A 162 19.66 -12.29 1.24
C VAL A 162 20.00 -11.33 2.39
N HIS A 163 19.76 -10.04 2.21
CA HIS A 163 19.92 -9.05 3.27
C HIS A 163 19.12 -7.76 2.97
N PRO A 164 18.26 -7.26 3.88
CA PRO A 164 17.43 -6.09 3.62
C PRO A 164 18.18 -4.82 3.19
N LEU A 165 19.43 -4.63 3.63
CA LEU A 165 20.25 -3.48 3.21
C LEU A 165 20.60 -3.52 1.71
N LEU A 166 20.73 -4.70 1.09
CA LEU A 166 21.02 -4.80 -0.35
C LEU A 166 19.88 -4.20 -1.18
N ASN A 167 18.63 -4.43 -0.77
CA ASN A 167 17.47 -3.84 -1.44
C ASN A 167 17.43 -2.30 -1.27
N ILE A 168 17.90 -1.79 -0.13
CA ILE A 168 17.99 -0.34 0.11
C ILE A 168 19.05 0.28 -0.79
N VAL A 169 20.25 -0.30 -0.83
CA VAL A 169 21.34 0.15 -1.70
C VAL A 169 20.89 0.11 -3.17
N PHE A 170 20.27 -0.97 -3.61
CA PHE A 170 19.71 -1.07 -4.96
C PHE A 170 18.70 0.04 -5.28
N SER A 171 17.80 0.34 -4.34
CA SER A 171 16.80 1.40 -4.50
C SER A 171 17.45 2.79 -4.54
N ALA A 172 18.49 3.02 -3.73
CA ALA A 172 19.26 4.27 -3.72
C ALA A 172 20.03 4.46 -5.03
N VAL A 173 20.72 3.43 -5.52
CA VAL A 173 21.45 3.46 -6.81
C VAL A 173 20.49 3.77 -7.95
N LYS A 174 19.33 3.10 -8.03
CA LYS A 174 18.32 3.43 -9.06
C LYS A 174 17.82 4.86 -8.97
N LYS A 175 17.66 5.41 -7.77
CA LYS A 175 17.26 6.81 -7.58
C LYS A 175 18.33 7.75 -8.14
N VAL A 176 19.61 7.49 -7.86
CA VAL A 176 20.73 8.29 -8.41
C VAL A 176 20.80 8.17 -9.92
N LEU A 177 20.69 6.97 -10.50
CA LEU A 177 20.71 6.78 -11.95
C LEU A 177 19.57 7.53 -12.68
N ARG A 178 18.41 7.69 -12.03
CA ARG A 178 17.31 8.52 -12.57
C ARG A 178 17.62 10.00 -12.49
N GLN A 179 18.22 10.46 -11.39
CA GLN A 179 18.67 11.86 -11.25
C GLN A 179 19.76 12.22 -12.27
N LEU A 180 20.54 11.23 -12.70
CA LEU A 180 21.55 11.37 -13.77
C LEU A 180 20.97 11.13 -15.16
N GLU A 181 19.65 10.96 -15.31
CA GLU A 181 18.94 10.70 -16.58
C GLU A 181 19.40 9.44 -17.35
N ILE A 182 20.16 8.55 -16.70
CA ILE A 182 20.63 7.27 -17.28
C ILE A 182 19.46 6.29 -17.45
N ILE A 183 18.44 6.41 -16.61
CA ILE A 183 17.22 5.59 -16.64
C ILE A 183 16.01 6.52 -16.61
N SER A 184 14.98 6.21 -17.39
CA SER A 184 13.74 6.98 -17.43
C SER A 184 13.01 7.05 -16.08
N GLU A 185 12.40 8.21 -15.82
CA GLU A 185 11.47 8.35 -14.71
C GLU A 185 10.16 7.60 -15.00
N PRO A 186 9.55 6.96 -13.99
CA PRO A 186 8.19 6.46 -14.11
C PRO A 186 7.23 7.63 -14.33
N SER A 187 6.12 7.39 -15.05
CA SER A 187 5.06 8.38 -15.24
C SER A 187 4.59 8.94 -13.89
N GLY A 188 4.93 10.21 -13.64
CA GLY A 188 4.60 10.93 -12.42
C GLY A 188 3.19 11.53 -12.44
N LEU A 189 2.78 12.09 -11.29
CA LEU A 189 1.58 12.91 -11.24
C LEU A 189 1.86 14.26 -11.91
N GLN A 190 0.98 14.68 -12.81
CA GLN A 190 1.02 16.03 -13.37
C GLN A 190 0.16 16.96 -12.52
N THR A 191 0.66 18.17 -12.27
CA THR A 191 -0.15 19.23 -11.65
C THR A 191 -1.26 19.61 -12.61
N VAL A 192 -2.52 19.46 -12.17
CA VAL A 192 -3.68 19.91 -12.96
C VAL A 192 -3.86 21.41 -12.71
N PRO A 193 -3.75 22.28 -13.73
CA PRO A 193 -4.03 23.70 -13.55
C PRO A 193 -5.52 23.88 -13.19
N ILE A 194 -5.79 24.56 -12.07
CA ILE A 194 -7.15 24.89 -11.67
C ILE A 194 -7.55 26.15 -12.44
N THR A 195 -8.23 25.99 -13.57
CA THR A 195 -8.95 27.11 -14.18
C THR A 195 -10.19 27.37 -13.31
N GLN A 196 -10.23 28.51 -12.62
CA GLN A 196 -11.46 28.98 -11.98
C GLN A 196 -12.50 29.17 -13.08
N LYS A 197 -13.38 28.18 -13.28
CA LYS A 197 -14.69 28.46 -13.86
C LYS A 197 -15.53 28.96 -12.69
N GLU A 198 -15.87 30.24 -12.74
CA GLU A 198 -16.91 30.83 -11.92
C GLU A 198 -18.16 29.95 -12.07
N PHE A 199 -18.69 29.48 -10.93
CA PHE A 199 -19.95 28.75 -10.84
C PHE A 199 -21.09 29.76 -10.73
#